data_AF-A0A2M7ZPH6-F1
#
_entry.id   AF-A0A2M7ZPH6-F1
#
_cell.length_a   1.000
_cell.length_b   1.000
_cell.length_c   1.000
_cell.angle_alpha   90.00
_cell.angle_beta   90.00
_cell.angle_gamma   90.00
#
_symmetry.space_group_name_H-M   'P 1'
#
loop_
_entity.id
_entity.type
_entity.pdbx_description
1 polymer ?
#
loop_
_entity_poly.entity_id
_entity_poly.type
_entity_poly.pdbx_seq_one_letter_code
_entity_poly.pdbx_strand_id
1 'polypeptide(L)'
;MKTKEENCKHDCKDNCSLLNEALRKEASIARYYENMIEECNIPEVKSLINNLIEDKRSGILRIIKKINEIHARSQVIDGISSSFNHTTN
;
A
#
# COMPACT_ATOMS: atom_id res chain seq x y z
N MET A 1 11.46 -13.06 -3.47
CA MET A 1 10.45 -12.59 -4.45
C MET A 1 10.79 -11.15 -4.80
N LYS A 2 11.08 -10.86 -6.08
CA LYS A 2 11.28 -9.50 -6.59
C LYS A 2 9.91 -8.94 -6.99
N THR A 3 9.39 -7.98 -6.23
CA THR A 3 8.21 -7.20 -6.62
C THR A 3 8.62 -6.30 -7.79
N LYS A 4 7.94 -6.43 -8.93
CA LYS A 4 8.13 -5.55 -10.09
C LYS A 4 7.75 -4.12 -9.68
N GLU A 5 8.71 -3.20 -9.78
CA GLU A 5 8.42 -1.76 -9.80
C GLU A 5 7.74 -1.46 -11.15
N GLU A 6 6.43 -1.59 -11.21
CA GLU A 6 5.67 -1.10 -12.37
C GLU A 6 5.54 0.42 -12.26
N ASN A 7 6.07 1.10 -13.28
CA ASN A 7 6.19 2.55 -13.37
C ASN A 7 4.84 3.26 -13.19
N CYS A 8 4.61 3.89 -12.04
CA CYS A 8 3.59 4.93 -11.95
C CYS A 8 4.00 6.12 -12.82
N LYS A 9 3.14 6.50 -13.78
CA LYS A 9 3.35 7.64 -14.69
C LYS A 9 3.63 8.96 -13.95
N HIS A 10 4.36 9.85 -14.62
CA HIS A 10 4.97 11.08 -14.11
C HIS A 10 4.03 11.97 -13.26
N ASP A 11 2.73 12.05 -13.57
CA ASP A 11 1.78 12.94 -12.87
C ASP A 11 1.25 12.38 -11.54
N CYS A 12 1.33 11.06 -11.33
CA CYS A 12 0.91 10.38 -10.09
C CYS A 12 2.05 9.63 -9.41
N LYS A 13 3.27 9.69 -9.98
CA LYS A 13 4.47 9.00 -9.51
C LYS A 13 4.76 9.33 -8.04
N ASP A 14 4.57 10.58 -7.67
CA ASP A 14 4.79 11.05 -6.29
C ASP A 14 3.77 10.44 -5.33
N ASN A 15 2.49 10.38 -5.70
CA ASN A 15 1.45 9.78 -4.86
C ASN A 15 1.60 8.25 -4.72
N CYS A 16 2.00 7.55 -5.79
CA CYS A 16 2.33 6.12 -5.69
C CYS A 16 3.53 5.87 -4.77
N SER A 17 4.58 6.70 -4.90
CA SER A 17 5.78 6.59 -4.07
C SER A 17 5.42 6.83 -2.59
N LEU A 18 4.63 7.87 -2.32
CA LEU A 18 4.15 8.21 -0.98
C LEU A 18 3.23 7.12 -0.40
N LEU A 19 2.38 6.49 -1.20
CA LEU A 19 1.56 5.35 -0.74
C LEU A 19 2.40 4.12 -0.43
N ASN A 20 3.46 3.85 -1.20
CA ASN A 20 4.41 2.79 -0.87
C ASN A 20 5.20 3.10 0.40
N GLU A 21 5.55 4.37 0.65
CA GLU A 21 6.15 4.78 1.91
C GLU A 21 5.18 4.62 3.09
N ALA A 22 3.93 5.02 2.92
CA ALA A 22 2.87 4.82 3.91
C ALA A 22 2.67 3.33 4.24
N LEU A 23 2.69 2.46 3.22
CA LEU A 23 2.63 1.01 3.38
C LEU A 23 3.78 0.50 4.26
N ARG A 24 5.02 0.95 3.99
CA ARG A 24 6.20 0.56 4.79
C ARG A 24 6.08 1.05 6.23
N LYS A 25 5.61 2.28 6.45
CA LYS A 25 5.39 2.85 7.78
C LYS A 25 4.34 2.07 8.58
N GLU A 26 3.20 1.75 7.96
CA GLU A 26 2.15 0.96 8.63
C GLU A 26 2.64 -0.45 9.00
N ALA A 27 3.38 -1.11 8.10
CA ALA A 27 3.99 -2.41 8.38
C ALA A 27 5.03 -2.35 9.50
N SER A 28 5.82 -1.26 9.56
CA SER A 28 6.78 -1.04 10.63
C SER A 28 6.10 -0.86 11.99
N ILE A 29 4.99 -0.12 12.03
CA ILE A 29 4.23 0.10 13.26
C ILE A 29 3.54 -1.19 13.72
N ALA A 30 2.97 -1.98 12.80
CA ALA A 30 2.39 -3.28 13.13
C ALA A 30 3.41 -4.20 13.82
N ARG A 31 4.62 -4.31 13.27
CA ARG A 31 5.71 -5.10 13.88
C ARG A 31 6.15 -4.56 15.24
N TYR A 32 6.16 -3.24 15.39
CA TYR A 32 6.47 -2.63 16.68
C TYR A 32 5.45 -3.04 17.75
N TYR A 33 4.15 -3.05 17.42
CA TYR A 33 3.11 -3.54 18.32
C TYR A 33 3.19 -5.05 18.56
N GLU A 34 3.54 -5.85 17.55
CA GLU A 34 3.77 -7.29 17.71
C GLU A 34 4.88 -7.56 18.75
N ASN A 35 5.99 -6.81 18.70
CA ASN A 35 7.05 -6.92 19.71
C ASN A 35 6.58 -6.50 21.11
N MET A 36 5.71 -5.49 21.23
CA MET A 36 5.17 -5.06 22.53
C MET A 36 4.33 -6.15 23.22
N ILE A 37 3.70 -7.05 22.47
CA ILE A 37 2.95 -8.18 23.04
C ILE A 37 3.86 -9.14 23.80
N GLU A 38 5.12 -9.25 23.39
CA GLU A 38 6.11 -10.14 24.02
C GLU A 38 6.54 -9.62 25.40
N GLU A 39 6.42 -8.31 25.64
CA GLU A 39 6.84 -7.63 26.87
C GLU A 39 5.82 -7.73 28.02
N CYS A 40 4.56 -8.09 27.76
CA CYS A 40 3.50 -8.07 28.78
C CYS A 40 2.64 -9.33 28.76
N ASN A 41 2.55 -10.05 29.88
CA ASN A 41 1.74 -11.27 30.00
C ASN A 41 0.27 -11.05 30.44
N ILE A 42 -0.14 -9.81 30.70
CA ILE A 42 -1.51 -9.51 31.12
C ILE A 42 -2.45 -9.68 29.91
N PRO A 43 -3.45 -10.59 29.95
CA PRO A 43 -4.29 -10.88 28.80
C PRO A 43 -5.07 -9.67 28.26
N GLU A 44 -5.55 -8.82 29.16
CA GLU A 44 -6.28 -7.60 28.81
C GLU A 44 -5.39 -6.63 28.02
N VAL A 45 -4.15 -6.42 28.46
CA VAL A 45 -3.18 -5.57 27.75
C VAL A 45 -2.83 -6.18 26.39
N LYS A 46 -2.63 -7.50 26.30
CA LYS A 46 -2.42 -8.18 25.01
C LYS A 46 -3.61 -7.98 24.06
N SER A 47 -4.84 -8.03 24.57
CA SER A 47 -6.05 -7.77 23.78
C SER A 47 -6.06 -6.36 23.20
N LEU A 48 -5.74 -5.35 24.03
CA LEU A 48 -5.64 -3.96 23.58
C LEU A 48 -4.58 -3.78 22.47
N ILE A 49 -3.40 -4.38 22.62
CA ILE A 49 -2.33 -4.29 21.62
C ILE A 49 -2.71 -5.07 20.35
N ASN A 50 -3.35 -6.23 20.47
CA ASN A 50 -3.84 -6.99 19.33
C ASN A 50 -4.83 -6.18 18.49
N ASN A 51 -5.73 -5.41 19.12
CA ASN A 51 -6.63 -4.52 18.37
C ASN A 51 -5.86 -3.48 17.55
N LEU A 52 -4.79 -2.90 18.10
CA LEU A 52 -3.92 -1.98 17.36
C LEU A 52 -3.22 -2.67 16.18
N ILE A 53 -2.77 -3.91 16.33
CA ILE A 53 -2.15 -4.69 15.25
C ILE A 53 -3.17 -4.93 14.13
N GLU A 54 -4.39 -5.35 14.46
CA GLU A 54 -5.44 -5.60 13.48
C GLU A 54 -5.86 -4.33 12.74
N ASP A 55 -5.95 -3.19 13.43
CA ASP A 55 -6.17 -1.89 12.79
C ASP A 55 -5.07 -1.56 11.77
N LYS A 56 -3.80 -1.83 12.12
CA LYS A 56 -2.67 -1.61 11.21
C LYS A 56 -2.68 -2.55 10.02
N ARG A 57 -3.01 -3.83 10.22
CA ARG A 57 -3.20 -4.82 9.14
C ARG A 57 -4.31 -4.42 8.18
N SER A 58 -5.44 -3.92 8.71
CA SER A 58 -6.54 -3.37 7.91
C SER A 58 -6.08 -2.15 7.10
N GLY A 59 -5.31 -1.24 7.71
CA GLY A 59 -4.69 -0.10 7.04
C GLY A 59 -3.79 -0.51 5.87
N ILE A 60 -2.91 -1.49 6.08
CA ILE A 60 -2.03 -2.07 5.06
C ILE A 60 -2.84 -2.57 3.85
N LEU A 61 -3.88 -3.36 4.09
CA LEU A 61 -4.74 -3.88 3.00
C LEU A 61 -5.44 -2.76 2.23
N ARG A 62 -5.90 -1.71 2.94
CA ARG A 62 -6.51 -0.53 2.30
C ARG A 62 -5.50 0.20 1.41
N ILE A 63 -4.27 0.40 1.87
CA ILE A 63 -3.21 1.06 1.08
C ILE A 63 -2.88 0.24 -0.17
N ILE A 64 -2.69 -1.09 -0.03
CA ILE A 64 -2.45 -1.99 -1.17
C ILE A 64 -3.58 -1.89 -2.20
N LYS A 65 -4.84 -1.91 -1.74
CA LYS A 65 -6.00 -1.73 -2.62
C LYS A 65 -5.93 -0.41 -3.38
N LYS A 66 -5.55 0.70 -2.73
CA LYS A 66 -5.41 2.01 -3.38
C LYS A 66 -4.27 2.09 -4.38
N ILE A 67 -3.13 1.47 -4.08
CA ILE A 67 -2.02 1.33 -5.05
C ILE A 67 -2.51 0.59 -6.30
N ASN A 68 -3.22 -0.53 -6.13
CA ASN A 68 -3.76 -1.31 -7.23
C ASN A 68 -4.81 -0.54 -8.05
N GLU A 69 -5.70 0.22 -7.39
CA GLU A 69 -6.67 1.10 -8.07
C GLU A 69 -5.97 2.17 -8.93
N ILE A 70 -4.87 2.77 -8.44
CA ILE A 70 -4.09 3.74 -9.20
C ILE A 70 -3.42 3.08 -10.41
N HIS A 71 -2.79 1.90 -10.21
CA HIS A 71 -2.16 1.16 -11.32
C HIS A 71 -3.17 0.82 -12.42
N ALA A 72 -4.34 0.28 -12.05
CA ALA A 72 -5.38 -0.07 -13.02
C ALA A 72 -5.87 1.15 -13.81
N ARG A 73 -6.06 2.30 -13.15
CA ARG A 73 -6.44 3.55 -13.82
C ARG A 73 -5.36 4.08 -14.76
N SER A 74 -4.09 3.99 -14.37
CA SER A 74 -2.96 4.37 -15.22
C SER A 74 -2.91 3.52 -16.49
N GLN A 75 -3.10 2.20 -16.37
CA GLN A 75 -3.09 1.29 -17.52
C GLN A 75 -4.23 1.58 -18.52
N VAL A 76 -5.43 1.94 -18.04
CA VAL A 76 -6.55 2.33 -18.91
C VAL A 76 -6.22 3.61 -19.69
N ILE A 77 -5.64 4.62 -19.04
CA ILE A 77 -5.24 5.87 -19.70
C ILE A 77 -4.20 5.58 -20.80
N ASP A 78 -3.25 4.69 -20.55
CA ASP A 78 -2.18 4.33 -21.50
C ASP A 78 -2.72 3.57 -22.73
N GLY A 79 -3.71 2.70 -22.53
CA GLY A 79 -4.42 2.02 -23.62
C GLY A 79 -5.21 2.99 -24.49
N ILE A 80 -5.82 4.03 -23.89
CA ILE A 80 -6.52 5.08 -24.63
C ILE A 80 -5.51 5.92 -25.42
N SER A 81 -4.44 6.43 -24.79
CA SER A 81 -3.44 7.26 -25.49
C SER A 81 -2.75 6.54 -26.65
N SER A 82 -2.45 5.24 -26.50
CA SER A 82 -1.84 4.46 -27.59
C SER A 82 -2.81 4.24 -28.77
N SER A 83 -4.11 4.15 -28.50
CA SER A 83 -5.15 4.01 -29.54
C SER A 83 -5.36 5.30 -30.35
N PHE A 84 -5.19 6.48 -29.74
CA PHE A 84 -5.36 7.77 -30.44
C PHE A 84 -4.16 8.15 -31.33
N ASN A 85 -2.94 7.70 -31.00
CA ASN A 85 -1.75 8.01 -31.79
C ASN A 85 -1.59 7.18 -33.07
N HIS A 86 -2.48 6.20 -33.31
CA HIS A 86 -2.45 5.35 -34.51
C HIS A 86 -3.34 5.86 -35.67
N THR A 87 -4.07 6.97 -35.50
CA THR A 87 -5.04 7.46 -36.49
C THR A 87 -4.53 8.63 -37.36
N THR A 88 -3.24 8.94 -37.33
CA THR A 88 -2.61 9.91 -38.26
C THR A 88 -1.37 9.29 -38.90
N ASN A 89 -1.60 8.47 -39.92
CA ASN A 89 -0.67 8.23 -41.02
C ASN A 89 -1.46 7.89 -42.28
#